data_AF-B8IRR0-F1
#
_entry.id   AF-B8IRR0-F1
#
_cell.length_a   1.000
_cell.length_b   1.000
_cell.length_c   1.000
_cell.angle_alpha   90.00
_cell.angle_beta   90.00
_cell.angle_gamma   90.00
#
_symmetry.space_group_name_H-M   'P 1'
#
loop_
_entity.id
_entity.type
_entity.pdbx_description
1 polymer ?
#
loop_
_entity_poly.entity_id
_entity_poly.type
_entity_poly.pdbx_seq_one_letter_code
_entity_poly.pdbx_strand_id
1 'polypeptide(L)'
;MPDPRQPTRPFERRLARLVAEITAAASAYEARWTLAALHRVDAELHARLRRQIDLWLAASGSFDEDEIERQGGALVRGYRIAYARMGTEGVEDDAYLIGKDEASGLRIAIGDSPASADRVAELDPACAFFTPDEIAGLLHQLGGFRTIAAVKRAFPGALAQPWRPDPTSERSTAEIESEALSDPEQELATDDA
;
A
#
# COMPACT_ATOMS: atom_id res chain seq x y z
N MET A 1 -26.00 16.65 -8.12
CA MET A 1 -25.85 15.18 -8.20
C MET A 1 -26.22 14.78 -9.62
N PRO A 2 -25.30 14.24 -10.43
CA PRO A 2 -25.61 13.82 -11.80
C PRO A 2 -26.67 12.70 -11.79
N ASP A 3 -27.59 12.74 -12.76
CA ASP A 3 -28.69 11.78 -12.87
C ASP A 3 -28.16 10.39 -13.32
N PRO A 4 -28.33 9.32 -12.53
CA PRO A 4 -27.85 7.97 -12.87
C PRO A 4 -28.53 7.35 -14.10
N ARG A 5 -29.53 8.03 -14.69
CA ARG A 5 -30.25 7.57 -15.88
C ARG A 5 -29.77 8.21 -17.18
N GLN A 6 -28.83 9.15 -17.14
CA GLN A 6 -28.28 9.69 -18.39
C GLN A 6 -27.45 8.61 -19.09
N PRO A 7 -27.68 8.34 -20.40
CA PRO A 7 -26.87 7.39 -21.14
C PRO A 7 -25.42 7.85 -21.11
N THR A 8 -24.51 6.98 -20.65
CA THR A 8 -23.07 7.25 -20.66
C THR A 8 -22.64 7.67 -22.06
N ARG A 9 -21.92 8.78 -22.13
CA ARG A 9 -21.46 9.35 -23.40
C ARG A 9 -20.65 8.28 -24.15
N PRO A 10 -20.70 8.24 -25.50
CA PRO A 10 -19.95 7.26 -26.28
C PRO A 10 -18.47 7.14 -25.85
N PHE A 11 -17.82 8.26 -25.54
CA PHE A 11 -16.47 8.30 -25.02
C PHE A 11 -16.31 7.62 -23.65
N GLU A 12 -17.16 7.91 -22.68
CA GLU A 12 -17.09 7.32 -21.33
C GLU A 12 -17.10 5.78 -21.39
N ARG A 13 -17.91 5.21 -22.30
CA ARG A 13 -17.94 3.76 -22.52
C ARG A 13 -16.64 3.24 -23.14
N ARG A 14 -16.06 3.96 -24.10
CA ARG A 14 -14.76 3.59 -24.70
C ARG A 14 -13.62 3.72 -23.69
N LEU A 15 -13.61 4.78 -22.90
CA LEU A 15 -12.65 5.01 -21.83
C LEU A 15 -12.72 3.92 -20.75
N ALA A 16 -13.92 3.57 -20.28
CA ALA A 16 -14.09 2.51 -19.30
C ALA A 16 -13.54 1.16 -19.80
N ARG A 17 -13.80 0.82 -21.07
CA ARG A 17 -13.23 -0.37 -21.72
C ARG A 17 -11.71 -0.29 -21.78
N LEU A 18 -11.17 0.85 -22.23
CA LEU A 18 -9.72 1.05 -22.34
C LEU A 18 -9.02 0.91 -20.99
N VAL A 19 -9.57 1.51 -19.93
CA VAL A 19 -9.05 1.39 -18.56
C VAL A 19 -9.08 -0.08 -18.12
N ALA A 20 -10.16 -0.81 -18.38
CA ALA A 20 -10.23 -2.23 -18.06
C ALA A 20 -9.15 -3.05 -18.80
N GLU A 21 -8.88 -2.74 -20.07
CA GLU A 21 -7.82 -3.39 -20.85
C GLU A 21 -6.41 -3.07 -20.31
N ILE A 22 -6.14 -1.81 -19.95
CA ILE A 22 -4.88 -1.39 -19.33
C ILE A 22 -4.69 -2.12 -18.01
N THR A 23 -5.69 -2.08 -17.12
CA THR A 23 -5.65 -2.75 -15.82
C THR A 23 -5.41 -4.25 -16.00
N ALA A 24 -6.12 -4.92 -16.91
CA ALA A 24 -5.92 -6.35 -17.13
C ALA A 24 -4.50 -6.67 -17.62
N ALA A 25 -3.93 -5.88 -18.53
CA ALA A 25 -2.57 -6.08 -19.03
C ALA A 25 -1.51 -5.78 -17.96
N ALA A 26 -1.67 -4.69 -17.21
CA ALA A 26 -0.78 -4.30 -16.13
C ALA A 26 -0.82 -5.33 -15.00
N SER A 27 -1.99 -5.72 -14.51
CA SER A 27 -2.13 -6.73 -13.45
C SER A 27 -1.57 -8.10 -13.86
N ALA A 28 -1.70 -8.51 -15.13
CA ALA A 28 -1.09 -9.76 -15.60
C ALA A 28 0.43 -9.74 -15.46
N TYR A 29 1.07 -8.59 -15.73
CA TYR A 29 2.50 -8.38 -15.55
C TYR A 29 2.87 -8.24 -14.06
N GLU A 30 2.23 -7.31 -13.36
CA GLU A 30 2.57 -6.90 -11.99
C GLU A 30 2.19 -7.93 -10.93
N ALA A 31 1.33 -8.91 -11.25
CA ALA A 31 1.10 -10.06 -10.39
C ALA A 31 2.29 -11.04 -10.35
N ARG A 32 3.30 -10.85 -11.21
CA ARG A 32 4.44 -11.75 -11.34
C ARG A 32 5.79 -11.06 -11.31
N TRP A 33 5.85 -9.81 -11.75
CA TRP A 33 7.10 -9.08 -11.90
C TRP A 33 6.95 -7.62 -11.54
N THR A 34 7.96 -7.08 -10.88
CA THR A 34 8.14 -5.64 -10.76
C THR A 34 8.68 -5.03 -12.06
N LEU A 35 8.53 -3.71 -12.26
CA LEU A 35 9.22 -3.00 -13.36
C LEU A 35 10.75 -3.00 -13.18
N ALA A 36 11.24 -3.14 -11.94
CA ALA A 36 12.67 -3.27 -11.67
C ALA A 36 13.23 -4.59 -12.22
N ALA A 37 12.45 -5.69 -12.12
CA ALA A 37 12.80 -6.95 -12.76
C ALA A 37 12.94 -6.79 -14.29
N LEU A 38 12.01 -6.08 -14.95
CA LEU A 38 12.12 -5.77 -16.38
C LEU A 38 13.40 -5.01 -16.71
N HIS A 39 13.76 -4.00 -15.91
CA HIS A 39 14.96 -3.20 -16.16
C HIS A 39 16.24 -4.04 -16.17
N ARG A 40 16.34 -5.05 -15.30
CA ARG A 40 17.49 -5.97 -15.26
C ARG A 40 17.55 -6.86 -16.50
N VAL A 41 16.41 -7.35 -16.94
CA VAL A 41 16.29 -8.26 -18.09
C VAL A 41 16.44 -7.53 -19.42
N ASP A 42 15.83 -6.35 -19.52
CA ASP A 42 15.74 -5.56 -20.74
C ASP A 42 15.55 -4.07 -20.38
N ALA A 43 16.68 -3.39 -20.13
CA ALA A 43 16.70 -2.00 -19.72
C ALA A 43 16.07 -1.06 -20.76
N GLU A 44 16.21 -1.36 -22.05
CA GLU A 44 15.62 -0.57 -23.13
C GLU A 44 14.09 -0.71 -23.13
N LEU A 45 13.58 -1.94 -23.07
CA LEU A 45 12.14 -2.19 -23.01
C LEU A 45 11.53 -1.56 -21.75
N HIS A 46 12.21 -1.64 -20.61
CA HIS A 46 11.82 -0.93 -19.39
C HIS A 46 11.71 0.58 -19.62
N ALA A 47 12.74 1.22 -20.20
CA ALA A 47 12.74 2.66 -20.45
C ALA A 47 11.60 3.07 -21.41
N ARG A 48 11.33 2.25 -22.42
CA ARG A 48 10.22 2.46 -23.36
C ARG A 48 8.85 2.32 -22.68
N LEU A 49 8.67 1.29 -21.86
CA LEU A 49 7.42 1.08 -21.12
C LEU A 49 7.18 2.22 -20.11
N ARG A 50 8.20 2.64 -19.37
CA ARG A 50 8.13 3.79 -18.45
C ARG A 50 7.70 5.06 -19.17
N ARG A 51 8.35 5.39 -20.28
CA ARG A 51 7.97 6.54 -21.10
C ARG A 51 6.51 6.44 -21.58
N GLN A 52 6.04 5.26 -21.94
CA GLN A 52 4.65 5.06 -22.38
C GLN A 52 3.64 5.24 -21.24
N ILE A 53 3.99 4.83 -20.01
CA ILE A 53 3.19 5.12 -18.80
C ILE A 53 3.08 6.63 -18.61
N ASP A 54 4.20 7.36 -18.68
CA ASP A 54 4.22 8.82 -18.52
C ASP A 54 3.38 9.53 -19.60
N LEU A 55 3.47 9.08 -20.87
CA LEU A 55 2.66 9.61 -21.97
C LEU A 55 1.16 9.38 -21.75
N TRP A 56 0.77 8.19 -21.27
CA TRP A 56 -0.63 7.91 -20.98
C TRP A 56 -1.15 8.72 -19.79
N LEU A 57 -0.36 8.88 -18.72
CA LEU A 57 -0.71 9.74 -17.59
C LEU A 57 -0.89 11.19 -18.04
N ALA A 58 0.01 11.72 -18.86
CA ALA A 58 -0.11 13.06 -19.43
C ALA A 58 -1.37 13.20 -20.31
N ALA A 59 -1.63 12.22 -21.18
CA ALA A 59 -2.84 12.18 -22.02
C ALA A 59 -4.12 12.20 -21.18
N SER A 60 -4.17 11.42 -20.09
CA SER A 60 -5.33 11.33 -19.20
C SER A 60 -5.73 12.66 -18.55
N GLY A 61 -4.77 13.59 -18.37
CA GLY A 61 -5.01 14.94 -17.86
C GLY A 61 -5.39 15.99 -18.91
N SER A 62 -5.26 15.67 -20.20
CA SER A 62 -5.46 16.63 -21.30
C SER A 62 -6.92 16.81 -21.73
N PHE A 63 -7.78 15.85 -21.39
CA PHE A 63 -9.18 15.72 -21.89
C PHE A 63 -9.31 15.58 -23.42
N ASP A 64 -8.22 15.31 -24.15
CA ASP A 64 -8.24 14.94 -25.56
C ASP A 64 -8.58 13.44 -25.69
N GLU A 65 -9.80 13.13 -26.13
CA GLU A 65 -10.31 11.76 -26.24
C GLU A 65 -9.44 10.87 -27.15
N ASP A 66 -8.98 11.41 -28.28
CA ASP A 66 -8.20 10.66 -29.26
C ASP A 66 -6.80 10.36 -28.73
N GLU A 67 -6.18 11.32 -28.04
CA GLU A 67 -4.88 11.12 -27.43
C GLU A 67 -4.93 10.11 -26.27
N ILE A 68 -6.00 10.16 -25.45
CA ILE A 68 -6.22 9.17 -24.38
C ILE A 68 -6.32 7.75 -24.96
N GLU A 69 -7.12 7.57 -26.02
CA GLU A 69 -7.28 6.27 -26.68
C GLU A 69 -5.98 5.78 -27.31
N ARG A 70 -5.25 6.66 -28.00
CA ARG A 70 -3.98 6.36 -28.64
C ARG A 70 -2.92 5.90 -27.63
N GLN A 71 -2.69 6.68 -26.58
CA GLN A 71 -1.67 6.36 -25.58
C GLN A 71 -2.06 5.16 -24.72
N GLY A 72 -3.36 5.00 -24.40
CA GLY A 72 -3.83 3.84 -23.64
C GLY A 72 -3.66 2.54 -24.42
N GLY A 73 -4.01 2.54 -25.71
CA GLY A 73 -3.79 1.37 -26.57
C GLY A 73 -2.32 1.02 -26.75
N ALA A 74 -1.44 2.04 -26.81
CA ALA A 74 0.01 1.83 -26.83
C ALA A 74 0.52 1.23 -25.51
N LEU A 75 -0.01 1.68 -24.37
CA LEU A 75 0.35 1.15 -23.05
C LEU A 75 -0.05 -0.32 -22.90
N VAL A 76 -1.26 -0.72 -23.32
CA VAL A 76 -1.70 -2.14 -23.34
C VAL A 76 -0.71 -3.01 -24.12
N ARG A 77 -0.28 -2.55 -25.30
CA ARG A 77 0.72 -3.28 -26.11
C ARG A 77 2.07 -3.35 -25.40
N GLY A 78 2.50 -2.26 -24.76
CA GLY A 78 3.73 -2.21 -23.98
C GLY A 78 3.77 -3.27 -22.88
N TYR A 79 2.72 -3.37 -22.06
CA TYR A 79 2.63 -4.39 -21.02
C TYR A 79 2.62 -5.81 -21.57
N ARG A 80 1.93 -6.07 -22.69
CA ARG A 80 1.93 -7.41 -23.33
C ARG A 80 3.32 -7.82 -23.83
N ILE A 81 4.08 -6.89 -24.41
CA ILE A 81 5.45 -7.13 -24.85
C ILE A 81 6.36 -7.41 -23.64
N ALA A 82 6.23 -6.60 -22.58
CA ALA A 82 6.98 -6.82 -21.33
C ALA A 82 6.68 -8.19 -20.71
N TYR A 83 5.41 -8.58 -20.65
CA TYR A 83 5.00 -9.91 -20.15
C TYR A 83 5.62 -11.04 -20.96
N ALA A 84 5.55 -10.96 -22.30
CA ALA A 84 6.13 -11.98 -23.17
C ALA A 84 7.66 -12.06 -23.03
N ARG A 85 8.33 -10.90 -22.89
CA ARG A 85 9.77 -10.82 -22.68
C ARG A 85 10.18 -11.49 -21.37
N MET A 86 9.54 -11.11 -20.26
CA MET A 86 9.83 -11.67 -18.94
C MET A 86 9.53 -13.17 -18.87
N GLY A 87 8.41 -13.61 -19.47
CA GLY A 87 8.06 -15.03 -19.51
C GLY A 87 9.04 -15.89 -20.32
N THR A 88 9.70 -15.33 -21.34
CA THR A 88 10.71 -16.03 -22.13
C THR A 88 12.02 -16.23 -21.35
N GLU A 89 12.38 -15.26 -20.52
CA GLU A 89 13.63 -15.25 -19.75
C GLU A 89 13.53 -16.07 -18.46
N GLY A 90 12.32 -16.47 -18.06
CA GLY A 90 12.11 -17.37 -16.91
C GLY A 90 12.52 -16.77 -15.57
N VAL A 91 12.58 -15.45 -15.47
CA VAL A 91 13.00 -14.73 -14.26
C VAL A 91 11.89 -14.81 -13.22
N GLU A 92 12.22 -15.21 -11.99
CA GLU A 92 11.33 -15.07 -10.83
C GLU A 92 11.45 -13.65 -10.26
N ASP A 93 10.34 -13.07 -9.75
CA ASP A 93 10.42 -11.74 -9.12
C ASP A 93 11.29 -11.77 -7.87
N ASP A 94 11.74 -10.57 -7.48
CA ASP A 94 12.35 -10.34 -6.18
C ASP A 94 11.27 -10.16 -5.09
N ALA A 95 11.73 -10.12 -3.83
CA ALA A 95 10.92 -9.86 -2.65
C ALA A 95 9.97 -8.66 -2.83
N TYR A 96 8.68 -8.87 -2.57
CA TYR A 96 7.60 -7.94 -2.88
C TYR A 96 7.42 -6.82 -1.85
N LEU A 97 8.00 -6.93 -0.65
CA LEU A 97 7.77 -5.94 0.40
C LEU A 97 9.00 -5.77 1.31
N ILE A 98 9.54 -4.55 1.40
CA ILE A 98 10.52 -4.16 2.42
C ILE A 98 9.83 -3.29 3.47
N GLY A 99 9.76 -3.76 4.71
CA GLY A 99 9.37 -2.99 5.88
C GLY A 99 10.60 -2.52 6.66
N LYS A 100 10.56 -1.29 7.18
CA LYS A 100 11.60 -0.76 8.08
C LYS A 100 10.96 -0.23 9.35
N ASP A 101 11.44 -0.70 10.49
CA ASP A 101 11.18 -0.08 11.78
C ASP A 101 12.32 0.89 12.12
N GLU A 102 12.01 2.18 12.13
CA GLU A 102 13.00 3.22 12.44
C GLU A 102 13.47 3.17 13.91
N ALA A 103 12.66 2.63 14.83
CA ALA A 103 13.01 2.60 16.25
C ALA A 103 14.06 1.52 16.57
N SER A 104 13.87 0.30 16.05
CA SER A 104 14.83 -0.80 16.25
C SER A 104 15.90 -0.89 15.15
N GLY A 105 15.72 -0.20 14.02
CA GLY A 105 16.53 -0.36 12.82
C GLY A 105 16.28 -1.68 12.07
N LEU A 106 15.28 -2.47 12.49
CA LEU A 106 14.93 -3.74 11.86
C LEU A 106 14.41 -3.49 10.44
N ARG A 107 15.00 -4.21 9.48
CA ARG A 107 14.57 -4.22 8.08
C ARG A 107 14.15 -5.63 7.72
N ILE A 108 12.96 -5.76 7.16
CA ILE A 108 12.36 -7.03 6.78
C ILE A 108 12.03 -6.97 5.30
N ALA A 109 12.46 -7.97 4.53
CA ALA A 109 11.98 -8.24 3.19
C ALA A 109 11.07 -9.47 3.20
N ILE A 110 10.00 -9.45 2.42
CA ILE A 110 9.09 -10.58 2.25
C ILE A 110 9.04 -11.02 0.80
N GLY A 111 9.33 -12.28 0.51
CA GLY A 111 9.29 -12.87 -0.84
C GLY A 111 9.11 -14.39 -0.79
N ASP A 112 8.78 -15.02 -1.90
CA ASP A 112 8.47 -16.46 -1.97
C ASP A 112 9.52 -17.31 -2.70
N SER A 113 10.51 -16.68 -3.35
CA SER A 113 11.57 -17.37 -4.11
C SER A 113 12.94 -17.35 -3.40
N PRO A 114 13.75 -18.41 -3.53
CA PRO A 114 15.16 -18.39 -3.10
C PRO A 114 15.96 -17.28 -3.77
N ALA A 115 15.70 -16.99 -5.04
CA ALA A 115 16.34 -15.90 -5.78
C ALA A 115 16.07 -14.53 -5.13
N SER A 116 14.87 -14.31 -4.59
CA SER A 116 14.55 -13.11 -3.81
C SER A 116 15.40 -12.98 -2.55
N ALA A 117 15.61 -14.10 -1.84
CA ALA A 117 16.40 -14.13 -0.62
C ALA A 117 17.86 -13.78 -0.89
N ASP A 118 18.45 -14.43 -1.91
CA ASP A 118 19.82 -14.16 -2.36
C ASP A 118 19.97 -12.68 -2.74
N ARG A 119 18.98 -12.13 -3.45
CA ARG A 119 19.02 -10.74 -3.87
C ARG A 119 18.93 -9.75 -2.72
N VAL A 120 18.07 -10.02 -1.73
CA VAL A 120 17.99 -9.20 -0.52
C VAL A 120 19.32 -9.23 0.23
N ALA A 121 19.97 -10.39 0.32
CA ALA A 121 21.27 -10.53 0.94
C ALA A 121 22.38 -9.75 0.19
N GLU A 122 22.33 -9.69 -1.14
CA GLU A 122 23.26 -8.88 -1.95
C GLU A 122 23.05 -7.37 -1.75
N LEU A 123 21.80 -6.91 -1.71
CA LEU A 123 21.45 -5.50 -1.62
C LEU A 123 21.63 -4.95 -0.20
N ASP A 124 21.26 -5.74 0.78
CA ASP A 124 21.23 -5.36 2.19
C ASP A 124 21.46 -6.58 3.08
N PRO A 125 22.73 -6.93 3.36
CA PRO A 125 23.08 -8.09 4.16
C PRO A 125 22.49 -8.10 5.58
N ALA A 126 22.03 -6.94 6.07
CA ALA A 126 21.43 -6.79 7.39
C ALA A 126 19.89 -6.76 7.35
N CYS A 127 19.27 -6.96 6.17
CA CYS A 127 17.84 -7.16 6.03
C CYS A 127 17.47 -8.62 6.30
N ALA A 128 16.48 -8.85 7.16
CA ALA A 128 15.94 -10.19 7.39
C ALA A 128 14.94 -10.54 6.28
N PHE A 129 15.14 -11.67 5.61
CA PHE A 129 14.21 -12.18 4.61
C PHE A 129 13.25 -13.18 5.24
N PHE A 130 11.96 -13.08 4.89
CA PHE A 130 10.96 -14.06 5.27
C PHE A 130 10.05 -14.40 4.08
N THR A 131 9.54 -15.61 4.07
CA THR A 131 8.39 -15.98 3.25
C THR A 131 7.09 -15.47 3.87
N PRO A 132 6.03 -15.26 3.07
CA PRO A 132 4.70 -14.95 3.60
C PRO A 132 4.21 -15.94 4.66
N ASP A 133 4.52 -17.23 4.47
CA ASP A 133 4.13 -18.30 5.39
C ASP A 133 4.90 -18.25 6.71
N GLU A 134 6.19 -17.92 6.69
CA GLU A 134 6.98 -17.70 7.92
C GLU A 134 6.44 -16.51 8.71
N ILE A 135 6.09 -15.41 8.05
CA ILE A 135 5.45 -14.26 8.69
C ILE A 135 4.10 -14.66 9.29
N ALA A 136 3.27 -15.41 8.56
CA ALA A 136 1.99 -15.89 9.08
C ALA A 136 2.18 -16.78 10.32
N GLY A 137 3.17 -17.68 10.30
CA GLY A 137 3.54 -18.54 11.43
C GLY A 137 4.00 -17.74 12.66
N LEU A 138 4.91 -16.80 12.47
CA LEU A 138 5.40 -15.90 13.54
C LEU A 138 4.25 -15.11 14.18
N LEU A 139 3.40 -14.51 13.35
CA LEU A 139 2.25 -13.73 13.81
C LEU A 139 1.21 -14.61 14.53
N HIS A 140 1.02 -15.85 14.09
CA HIS A 140 0.15 -16.81 14.80
C HIS A 140 0.66 -17.11 16.21
N GLN A 141 1.97 -17.29 16.37
CA GLN A 141 2.61 -17.62 17.65
C GLN A 141 2.57 -16.45 18.66
N LEU A 142 2.61 -15.21 18.19
CA LEU A 142 2.66 -14.01 19.05
C LEU A 142 1.36 -13.69 19.81
N GLY A 143 0.27 -14.46 19.60
CA GLY A 143 -0.97 -14.40 20.39
C GLY A 143 -1.83 -13.14 20.16
N GLY A 144 -1.25 -11.95 20.27
CA GLY A 144 -1.91 -10.64 20.08
C GLY A 144 -2.36 -10.38 18.65
N PHE A 145 -1.84 -11.11 17.67
CA PHE A 145 -2.19 -10.90 16.27
C PHE A 145 -3.64 -11.26 15.93
N ARG A 146 -4.29 -12.16 16.69
CA ARG A 146 -5.69 -12.53 16.45
C ARG A 146 -6.62 -11.32 16.56
N THR A 147 -6.39 -10.46 17.55
CA THR A 147 -7.15 -9.22 17.75
C THR A 147 -6.91 -8.24 16.60
N ILE A 148 -5.63 -8.03 16.23
CA ILE A 148 -5.26 -7.16 15.10
C ILE A 148 -5.91 -7.66 13.81
N ALA A 149 -5.85 -8.96 13.53
CA ALA A 149 -6.45 -9.57 12.36
C ALA A 149 -7.99 -9.39 12.35
N ALA A 150 -8.66 -9.54 13.49
CA ALA A 150 -10.10 -9.30 13.60
C ALA A 150 -10.45 -7.82 13.29
N VAL A 151 -9.70 -6.87 13.84
CA VAL A 151 -9.88 -5.43 13.57
C VAL A 151 -9.65 -5.13 12.08
N LYS A 152 -8.57 -5.64 11.47
CA LYS A 152 -8.29 -5.44 10.04
C LYS A 152 -9.36 -6.03 9.12
N ARG A 153 -9.97 -7.16 9.50
CA ARG A 153 -11.11 -7.73 8.75
C ARG A 153 -12.37 -6.87 8.87
N ALA A 154 -12.64 -6.34 10.06
CA ALA A 154 -13.77 -5.44 10.28
C ALA A 154 -13.59 -4.08 9.59
N PHE A 155 -12.33 -3.62 9.45
CA PHE A 155 -11.97 -2.33 8.85
C PHE A 155 -10.86 -2.47 7.81
N PRO A 156 -11.17 -2.99 6.60
CA PRO A 156 -10.21 -3.10 5.51
C PRO A 156 -9.66 -1.70 5.15
N GLY A 157 -8.36 -1.49 5.33
CA GLY A 157 -7.69 -0.21 5.06
C GLY A 157 -7.34 0.62 6.29
N ALA A 158 -7.82 0.28 7.50
CA ALA A 158 -7.34 0.91 8.73
C ALA A 158 -5.82 0.70 8.85
N LEU A 159 -5.04 1.76 9.09
CA LEU A 159 -3.58 1.64 9.28
C LEU A 159 -3.27 1.47 10.78
N ALA A 160 -2.35 0.57 11.11
CA ALA A 160 -1.86 0.47 12.48
C ALA A 160 -0.93 1.66 12.70
N GLN A 161 -1.26 2.52 13.66
CA GLN A 161 -0.36 3.59 14.07
C GLN A 161 0.38 3.18 15.34
N PRO A 162 1.63 3.62 15.52
CA PRO A 162 2.30 3.50 16.81
C PRO A 162 1.40 4.12 17.87
N TRP A 163 1.16 3.40 18.96
CA TRP A 163 0.45 3.99 20.10
C TRP A 163 1.26 5.18 20.59
N ARG A 164 0.65 6.36 20.56
CA ARG A 164 1.18 7.54 21.22
C ARG A 164 0.34 7.76 22.46
N PRO A 165 0.93 7.76 23.67
CA PRO A 165 0.19 8.21 24.84
C PRO A 165 -0.34 9.62 24.57
N ASP A 166 -1.59 9.86 24.93
CA ASP A 166 -2.14 11.20 24.90
C ASP A 166 -1.37 12.02 25.96
N PRO A 167 -0.68 13.11 25.59
CA PRO A 167 0.04 13.93 26.57
C PRO A 167 -0.88 14.50 27.66
N THR A 168 -2.19 14.53 27.43
CA THR A 168 -3.19 14.95 28.44
C THR A 168 -3.68 13.81 29.33
N SER A 169 -3.39 12.55 28.98
CA SER A 169 -3.71 11.38 29.82
C SER A 169 -2.75 11.18 30.99
N GLU A 170 -1.63 11.91 31.02
CA GLU A 170 -0.74 12.04 32.19
C GLU A 170 -1.19 13.15 33.16
N ARG A 171 -2.49 13.48 33.24
CA ARG A 171 -2.98 14.09 34.48
C ARG A 171 -2.71 13.11 35.59
N SER A 172 -1.65 13.40 36.34
CA SER A 172 -1.17 12.61 37.45
C SER A 172 -2.36 12.22 38.32
N THR A 173 -2.41 10.97 38.77
CA THR A 173 -3.38 10.54 39.79
C THR A 173 -3.40 11.52 40.98
N ALA A 174 -2.29 12.23 41.23
CA ALA A 174 -2.19 13.30 42.22
C ALA A 174 -3.04 14.55 41.92
N GLU A 175 -3.24 14.92 40.64
CA GLU A 175 -4.14 16.05 40.29
C GLU A 175 -5.60 15.67 40.52
N ILE A 176 -6.00 14.45 40.15
CA ILE A 176 -7.35 13.91 40.38
C ILE A 176 -7.63 13.77 41.89
N GLU A 177 -6.65 13.32 42.69
CA GLU A 177 -6.76 13.25 44.15
C GLU A 177 -6.80 14.65 44.79
N SER A 178 -6.08 15.64 44.26
CA SER A 178 -6.13 17.02 44.76
C SER A 178 -7.46 17.73 44.47
N GLU A 179 -8.08 17.44 43.34
CA GLU A 179 -9.42 17.94 43.00
C GLU A 179 -10.50 17.28 43.86
N ALA A 180 -10.36 15.99 44.19
CA ALA A 180 -11.31 15.25 45.03
C ALA A 180 -11.23 15.60 46.53
N LEU A 181 -10.14 16.20 47.00
CA LEU A 181 -9.94 16.64 48.39
C LEU A 181 -10.28 18.12 48.64
N SER A 182 -10.70 18.86 47.60
CA SER A 182 -10.92 20.31 47.69
C SER A 182 -12.35 20.73 48.07
N ASP A 183 -13.27 19.81 48.36
CA ASP A 183 -14.63 20.18 48.83
C ASP A 183 -15.21 19.21 49.88
N PRO A 184 -15.10 19.56 51.19
CA PRO A 184 -16.16 19.18 52.12
C PRO A 184 -16.70 20.30 53.03
N GLU A 185 -16.31 21.57 52.88
CA GLU A 185 -16.67 22.62 53.87
C GLU A 185 -17.22 23.94 53.29
N GLN A 186 -18.19 23.88 52.36
CA GLN A 186 -19.01 25.06 52.04
C GLN A 186 -20.52 24.75 52.02
N GLU A 187 -21.07 24.27 53.14
CA GLU A 187 -22.52 24.44 53.37
C GLU A 187 -22.91 24.37 54.86
N LEU A 188 -22.29 25.18 55.71
CA LEU A 188 -22.85 25.46 57.04
C LEU A 188 -22.65 26.94 57.40
N ALA A 189 -23.77 27.58 57.78
CA ALA A 189 -23.96 28.99 58.16
C ALA A 189 -24.03 29.94 56.95
N THR A 190 -25.12 30.66 56.69
CA THR A 190 -25.98 31.47 57.58
C THR A 190 -27.36 31.62 56.90
N ASP A 191 -28.51 31.67 57.57
CA ASP A 191 -28.97 32.81 58.38
C ASP A 191 -30.20 32.38 59.22
N ASP A 192 -30.08 32.55 60.54
CA ASP A 192 -31.21 32.85 61.41
C ASP A 192 -31.42 34.37 61.39
N ALA A 193 -32.59 34.83 60.93
CA ALA A 193 -33.14 36.16 61.18
C ALA A 193 -34.68 36.13 61.12
#